data_AF-A0A7R7T5Y7-F1
#
_entry.id   AF-A0A7R7T5Y7-F1
#
_cell.length_a   1.000
_cell.length_b   1.000
_cell.length_c   1.000
_cell.angle_alpha   90.00
_cell.angle_beta   90.00
_cell.angle_gamma   90.00
#
_symmetry.space_group_name_H-M   'P 1'
#
loop_
_entity.id
_entity.type
_entity.pdbx_description
1 polymer ?
#
loop_
_entity_poly.entity_id
_entity_poly.type
_entity_poly.pdbx_seq_one_letter_code
_entity_poly.pdbx_strand_id
1 'polypeptide(L)'
;MPSFSTEHEVGHSATEMFDLVADVEKYPQFVPLCERLVIRGRKPDGNREILIADMTVAYKIVRETFTTKVVLDREAGTIRAEYLDGPFKHLDNVWAFKPIDDARSTVSFAIDYEFRSRTLSALMGTVFDKAFRKFSDAFEKRADAIYGGIPQVST
;
A
#
# COMPACT_ATOMS: atom_id res chain seq x y z
N MET A 1 8.98 -6.14 -17.37
CA MET A 1 8.83 -5.45 -16.07
C MET A 1 8.18 -6.45 -15.14
N PRO A 2 8.77 -6.77 -13.98
CA PRO A 2 8.09 -7.55 -12.95
C PRO A 2 6.78 -6.87 -12.55
N SER A 3 5.70 -7.64 -12.55
CA SER A 3 4.39 -7.22 -12.08
C SER A 3 3.88 -8.23 -11.06
N PHE A 4 3.14 -7.75 -10.08
CA PHE A 4 2.45 -8.58 -9.10
C PHE A 4 1.05 -8.03 -8.88
N SER A 5 0.07 -8.91 -8.89
CA SER A 5 -1.29 -8.56 -8.52
C SER A 5 -1.92 -9.62 -7.63
N THR A 6 -2.76 -9.16 -6.71
CA THR A 6 -3.55 -9.98 -5.80
C THR A 6 -4.91 -9.34 -5.60
N GLU A 7 -5.90 -10.18 -5.35
CA GLU A 7 -7.26 -9.77 -5.00
C GLU A 7 -7.78 -10.70 -3.93
N HIS A 8 -8.32 -10.14 -2.86
CA HIS A 8 -8.82 -10.89 -1.71
C HIS A 8 -10.09 -10.26 -1.16
N GLU A 9 -11.04 -11.08 -0.73
CA GLU A 9 -12.17 -10.64 0.09
C GLU A 9 -11.72 -10.52 1.55
N VAL A 10 -12.13 -9.45 2.22
CA VAL A 10 -11.80 -9.19 3.62
C VAL A 10 -13.06 -8.88 4.42
N GLY A 11 -13.02 -9.19 5.72
CA GLY A 11 -14.10 -8.95 6.68
C GLY A 11 -14.24 -7.50 7.16
N HIS A 12 -13.87 -6.53 6.32
CA HIS A 12 -13.92 -5.09 6.62
C HIS A 12 -14.52 -4.33 5.45
N SER A 13 -15.18 -3.21 5.73
CA SER A 13 -15.79 -2.36 4.71
C SER A 13 -14.75 -1.75 3.77
N ALA A 14 -15.16 -1.40 2.56
CA ALA A 14 -14.25 -0.78 1.59
C ALA A 14 -13.67 0.56 2.11
N THR A 15 -14.45 1.29 2.92
CA THR A 15 -14.02 2.55 3.54
C THR A 15 -12.96 2.33 4.62
N GLU A 16 -13.15 1.36 5.52
CA GLU A 16 -12.16 1.02 6.56
C GLU A 16 -10.82 0.60 5.96
N MET A 17 -10.86 -0.22 4.90
CA MET A 17 -9.66 -0.65 4.18
C MET A 17 -9.00 0.49 3.42
N PHE A 18 -9.78 1.36 2.78
CA PHE A 18 -9.25 2.56 2.13
C PHE A 18 -8.53 3.46 3.14
N ASP A 19 -9.15 3.74 4.29
CA ASP A 19 -8.58 4.61 5.32
C ASP A 19 -7.31 4.01 5.93
N LEU A 20 -7.28 2.70 6.10
CA LEU A 20 -6.09 1.99 6.57
C LEU A 20 -4.91 2.11 5.60
N VAL A 21 -5.16 1.96 4.29
CA VAL A 21 -4.14 2.09 3.24
C VAL A 21 -3.77 3.57 3.01
N ALA A 22 -4.71 4.50 3.20
CA ALA A 22 -4.43 5.93 3.09
C ALA A 22 -3.53 6.45 4.22
N ASP A 23 -3.54 5.82 5.41
CA ASP A 23 -2.66 6.16 6.54
C ASP A 23 -1.24 5.60 6.36
N VAL A 24 -0.59 6.03 5.28
CA VAL A 24 0.73 5.56 4.85
C VAL A 24 1.81 5.74 5.91
N GLU A 25 1.70 6.73 6.81
CA GLU A 25 2.69 6.99 7.86
C GLU A 25 2.74 5.88 8.93
N LYS A 26 1.70 5.04 9.02
CA LYS A 26 1.68 3.88 9.94
C LYS A 26 2.32 2.64 9.36
N TYR A 27 2.65 2.62 8.07
CA TYR A 27 3.17 1.43 7.40
C TYR A 27 4.41 0.82 8.08
N PRO A 28 5.38 1.60 8.61
CA PRO A 28 6.52 1.03 9.33
C PRO A 28 6.17 0.15 10.54
N GLN A 29 4.94 0.24 11.05
CA GLN A 29 4.48 -0.54 12.20
C GLN A 29 4.09 -1.97 11.83
N PHE A 30 3.72 -2.24 10.58
CA PHE A 30 3.11 -3.53 10.19
C PHE A 30 3.44 -4.01 8.78
N VAL A 31 3.81 -3.11 7.85
CA VAL A 31 4.12 -3.48 6.46
C VAL A 31 5.54 -4.05 6.39
N PRO A 32 5.71 -5.29 5.89
CA PRO A 32 7.03 -5.89 5.75
C PRO A 32 7.98 -5.02 4.90
N LEU A 33 9.24 -4.94 5.31
CA LEU A 33 10.31 -4.16 4.65
C LEU A 33 10.14 -2.64 4.70
N CYS A 34 8.98 -2.11 5.07
CA CYS A 34 8.80 -0.69 5.28
C CYS A 34 9.51 -0.29 6.58
N GLU A 35 10.61 0.43 6.46
CA GLU A 35 11.36 0.90 7.61
C GLU A 35 10.91 2.30 8.04
N ARG A 36 10.59 3.15 7.06
CA ARG A 36 10.14 4.52 7.29
C ARG A 36 9.23 4.96 6.15
N LEU A 37 8.19 5.71 6.47
CA LEU A 37 7.35 6.38 5.49
C LEU A 37 6.97 7.76 6.03
N VAL A 38 7.28 8.81 5.27
CA VAL A 38 7.03 10.20 5.69
C VAL A 38 6.38 10.99 4.57
N ILE A 39 5.30 11.68 4.91
CA ILE A 39 4.62 12.60 3.99
C ILE A 39 5.38 13.92 3.95
N ARG A 40 5.79 14.32 2.74
CA ARG A 40 6.46 15.59 2.45
C ARG A 40 5.48 16.73 2.19
N GLY A 41 4.30 16.40 1.68
CA GLY A 41 3.26 17.39 1.43
C GLY A 41 1.95 16.72 1.07
N ARG A 42 0.86 17.45 1.30
CA ARG A 42 -0.51 17.07 0.92
C ARG A 42 -1.11 18.23 0.14
N LYS A 43 -1.89 17.93 -0.90
CA LYS A 43 -2.67 18.93 -1.61
C LYS A 43 -4.00 18.35 -2.09
N PRO A 44 -5.09 19.13 -2.07
CA PRO A 44 -6.33 18.74 -2.73
C PRO A 44 -6.16 18.77 -4.26
N ASP A 45 -6.89 17.90 -4.96
CA ASP A 45 -7.00 17.84 -6.41
C ASP A 45 -8.44 17.48 -6.81
N GLY A 46 -9.32 18.50 -6.85
CA GLY A 46 -10.77 18.29 -6.99
C GLY A 46 -11.32 17.48 -5.82
N ASN A 47 -11.96 16.34 -6.11
CA ASN A 47 -12.46 15.39 -5.10
C ASN A 47 -11.40 14.41 -4.57
N ARG A 48 -10.14 14.56 -5.03
CA ARG A 48 -9.02 13.68 -4.67
C ARG A 48 -8.05 14.39 -3.74
N GLU A 49 -7.22 13.61 -3.08
CA GLU A 49 -6.06 14.11 -2.33
C GLU A 49 -4.77 13.57 -2.96
N ILE A 50 -3.77 14.44 -3.11
CA ILE A 50 -2.43 14.05 -3.58
C ILE A 50 -1.44 14.22 -2.43
N LEU A 51 -0.71 13.16 -2.14
CA LEU A 51 0.40 13.14 -1.20
C LEU A 51 1.71 13.01 -1.96
N ILE A 52 2.76 13.68 -1.49
CA ILE A 52 4.14 13.33 -1.83
C ILE A 52 4.73 12.63 -0.61
N ALA A 53 5.22 11.41 -0.76
CA ALA A 53 5.72 10.61 0.35
C ALA A 53 7.07 9.97 0.02
N ASP A 54 7.95 9.94 1.02
CA ASP A 54 9.22 9.20 0.95
C ASP A 54 9.05 7.88 1.70
N MET A 55 9.32 6.77 1.04
CA MET A 55 9.34 5.44 1.63
C MET A 55 10.77 4.89 1.64
N THR A 56 11.25 4.50 2.82
CA THR A 56 12.50 3.77 3.00
C THR A 56 12.21 2.30 3.18
N VAL A 57 12.78 1.48 2.30
CA VAL A 57 12.76 0.02 2.40
C VAL A 57 14.11 -0.48 2.91
N ALA A 58 14.08 -1.39 3.87
CA ALA A 58 15.29 -1.98 4.44
C ALA A 58 15.21 -3.52 4.43
N TYR A 59 16.25 -4.14 3.88
CA TYR A 59 16.42 -5.59 3.90
C TYR A 59 17.90 -5.98 3.93
N LYS A 60 18.33 -6.63 5.01
CA LYS A 60 19.74 -7.00 5.25
C LYS A 60 20.66 -5.77 5.13
N ILE A 61 21.51 -5.73 4.11
CA ILE A 61 22.45 -4.63 3.84
C ILE A 61 21.87 -3.56 2.91
N VAL A 62 20.71 -3.83 2.29
CA VAL A 62 20.06 -2.93 1.34
C VAL A 62 19.16 -1.98 2.12
N ARG A 63 19.38 -0.68 1.92
CA ARG A 63 18.54 0.38 2.46
C ARG A 63 18.36 1.45 1.40
N GLU A 64 17.14 1.54 0.90
CA GLU A 64 16.83 2.38 -0.25
C GLU A 64 15.65 3.27 0.09
N THR A 65 15.73 4.54 -0.30
CA THR A 65 14.62 5.49 -0.15
C THR A 65 14.16 5.95 -1.52
N PHE A 66 12.85 5.98 -1.72
CA PHE A 66 12.23 6.47 -2.93
C PHE A 66 11.04 7.37 -2.61
N THR A 67 10.78 8.30 -3.52
CA THR A 67 9.71 9.28 -3.42
C THR A 67 8.58 8.89 -4.37
N THR A 68 7.35 8.89 -3.89
CA THR A 68 6.15 8.65 -4.69
C THR A 68 5.15 9.80 -4.59
N LYS A 69 4.39 9.99 -5.66
CA LYS A 69 3.14 10.75 -5.68
C LYS A 69 2.01 9.76 -5.42
N VAL A 70 1.31 9.91 -4.30
CA VAL A 70 0.16 9.08 -3.94
C VAL A 70 -1.12 9.85 -4.23
N VAL A 71 -2.00 9.30 -5.05
CA VAL A 71 -3.32 9.86 -5.35
C VAL A 71 -4.36 9.03 -4.60
N LEU A 72 -5.11 9.67 -3.72
CA LEU A 72 -6.22 9.11 -2.97
C LEU A 72 -7.52 9.54 -3.66
N ASP A 73 -8.18 8.60 -4.35
CA ASP A 73 -9.47 8.83 -5.00
C ASP A 73 -10.55 8.03 -4.25
N ARG A 74 -11.18 8.69 -3.28
CA ARG A 74 -12.19 8.08 -2.41
C ARG A 74 -13.48 7.76 -3.15
N GLU A 75 -13.85 8.56 -4.14
CA GLU A 75 -15.06 8.36 -4.96
C GLU A 75 -14.90 7.11 -5.85
N ALA A 76 -13.72 6.94 -6.45
CA ALA A 76 -13.41 5.74 -7.23
C ALA A 76 -13.04 4.52 -6.36
N GLY A 77 -12.77 4.71 -5.07
CA GLY A 77 -12.28 3.65 -4.19
C GLY A 77 -10.88 3.16 -4.60
N THR A 78 -9.98 4.09 -4.98
CA THR A 78 -8.63 3.73 -5.43
C THR A 78 -7.53 4.57 -4.77
N ILE A 79 -6.38 3.95 -4.57
CA ILE A 79 -5.14 4.62 -4.13
C ILE A 79 -4.04 4.25 -5.11
N ARG A 80 -3.39 5.25 -5.72
CA ARG A 80 -2.31 5.02 -6.69
C ARG A 80 -1.04 5.71 -6.27
N ALA A 81 0.05 4.98 -6.12
CA ALA A 81 1.38 5.52 -5.88
C ALA A 81 2.24 5.42 -7.15
N GLU A 82 2.60 6.59 -7.68
CA GLU A 82 3.46 6.73 -8.86
C GLU A 82 4.86 7.16 -8.44
N TYR A 83 5.88 6.56 -9.04
CA TYR A 83 7.27 6.91 -8.82
C TYR A 83 7.60 8.37 -9.19
N LEU A 84 8.37 9.05 -8.33
CA LEU A 84 8.95 10.36 -8.62
C LEU A 84 10.48 10.33 -8.64
N ASP A 85 11.12 9.80 -7.60
CA ASP A 85 12.59 9.83 -7.45
C ASP A 85 13.13 8.67 -6.59
N GLY A 86 14.43 8.34 -6.74
CA GLY A 86 15.10 7.22 -6.07
C GLY A 86 15.78 6.18 -6.99
N PRO A 87 15.97 4.94 -6.51
CA PRO A 87 16.72 3.88 -7.20
C PRO A 87 15.92 3.11 -8.26
N PHE A 88 14.62 3.36 -8.33
CA PHE A 88 13.74 2.75 -9.31
C PHE A 88 13.86 3.47 -10.65
N LYS A 89 13.71 2.71 -11.72
CA LYS A 89 13.43 3.22 -13.06
C LYS A 89 11.92 3.43 -13.23
N HIS A 90 11.13 2.56 -12.60
CA HIS A 90 9.69 2.61 -12.62
C HIS A 90 9.12 2.00 -11.33
N LEU A 91 8.06 2.60 -10.82
CA LEU A 91 7.20 2.02 -9.79
C LEU A 91 5.80 2.60 -9.99
N ASP A 92 4.82 1.73 -10.14
CA ASP A 92 3.40 2.06 -10.18
C ASP A 92 2.68 1.06 -9.29
N ASN A 93 2.01 1.55 -8.26
CA ASN A 93 1.24 0.73 -7.34
C ASN A 93 -0.19 1.22 -7.30
N VAL A 94 -1.15 0.30 -7.45
CA VAL A 94 -2.58 0.59 -7.42
C VAL A 94 -3.24 -0.30 -6.38
N TRP A 95 -4.03 0.32 -5.54
CA TRP A 95 -5.02 -0.31 -4.67
C TRP A 95 -6.41 0.03 -5.17
N ALA A 96 -7.30 -0.96 -5.15
CA ALA A 96 -8.72 -0.77 -5.39
C ALA A 96 -9.52 -1.44 -4.27
N PHE A 97 -10.59 -0.79 -3.85
CA PHE A 97 -11.46 -1.23 -2.76
C PHE A 97 -12.89 -1.28 -3.30
N LYS A 98 -13.45 -2.48 -3.38
CA LYS A 98 -14.80 -2.67 -3.90
C LYS A 98 -15.71 -3.22 -2.79
N PRO A 99 -16.83 -2.55 -2.48
CA PRO A 99 -17.76 -3.06 -1.48
C PRO A 99 -18.42 -4.35 -1.97
N ILE A 100 -18.54 -5.33 -1.06
CA ILE A 100 -19.38 -6.52 -1.23
C ILE A 100 -20.71 -6.28 -0.50
N ASP A 101 -20.61 -5.81 0.75
CA ASP A 101 -21.70 -5.32 1.59
C ASP A 101 -21.15 -4.25 2.56
N ASP A 102 -21.95 -3.84 3.55
CA ASP A 102 -21.59 -2.78 4.49
C ASP A 102 -20.39 -3.13 5.39
N ALA A 103 -20.06 -4.42 5.56
CA ALA A 103 -19.01 -4.90 6.46
C ALA A 103 -17.91 -5.68 5.74
N ARG A 104 -18.04 -5.94 4.43
CA ARG A 104 -17.08 -6.72 3.64
C ARG A 104 -16.74 -6.05 2.34
N SER A 105 -15.51 -6.27 1.88
CA SER A 105 -15.01 -5.71 0.64
C SER A 105 -14.01 -6.62 -0.05
N THR A 106 -13.83 -6.39 -1.35
CA THR A 106 -12.72 -6.92 -2.12
C THR A 106 -11.61 -5.87 -2.16
N VAL A 107 -10.40 -6.27 -1.79
CA VAL A 107 -9.19 -5.45 -1.87
C VAL A 107 -8.30 -6.00 -2.96
N SER A 108 -8.05 -5.18 -3.98
CA SER A 108 -7.15 -5.51 -5.08
C SER A 108 -5.87 -4.69 -4.93
N PHE A 109 -4.72 -5.36 -5.03
CA PHE A 109 -3.39 -4.77 -5.00
C PHE A 109 -2.67 -5.14 -6.29
N ALA A 110 -2.13 -4.15 -7.00
CA ALA A 110 -1.30 -4.35 -8.17
C ALA A 110 -0.05 -3.47 -8.08
N ILE A 111 1.11 -4.03 -8.42
CA ILE A 111 2.36 -3.28 -8.46
C ILE A 111 3.21 -3.69 -9.65
N ASP A 112 3.67 -2.69 -10.38
CA ASP A 112 4.65 -2.78 -11.45
C ASP A 112 5.91 -2.04 -11.02
N TYR A 113 7.07 -2.68 -11.09
CA TYR A 113 8.33 -2.04 -10.68
C TYR A 113 9.51 -2.44 -11.56
N GLU A 114 10.48 -1.55 -11.69
CA GLU A 114 11.75 -1.81 -12.37
C GLU A 114 12.87 -1.05 -11.64
N PHE A 115 13.94 -1.75 -11.23
CA PHE A 115 15.13 -1.12 -10.68
C PHE A 115 16.06 -0.61 -11.77
N ARG A 116 16.76 0.51 -11.51
CA ARG A 116 17.83 0.97 -12.41
C ARG A 116 19.02 0.01 -12.45
N SER A 117 19.32 -0.65 -11.32
CA SER A 117 20.43 -1.59 -11.20
C SER A 117 19.98 -3.05 -11.33
N ARG A 118 20.64 -3.79 -12.23
CA ARG A 118 20.42 -5.25 -12.38
C ARG A 118 20.85 -6.03 -11.14
N THR A 119 21.86 -5.57 -10.41
CA THR A 119 22.32 -6.24 -9.18
C THR A 119 21.30 -6.05 -8.05
N LEU A 120 20.74 -4.84 -7.91
CA LEU A 120 19.67 -4.56 -6.95
C LEU A 120 18.42 -5.38 -7.26
N SER A 121 18.05 -5.45 -8.55
CA SER A 121 16.94 -6.30 -9.01
C SER A 121 17.13 -7.78 -8.64
N ALA A 122 18.33 -8.34 -8.86
CA ALA A 122 18.62 -9.73 -8.53
C ALA A 122 18.59 -10.01 -7.01
N LEU A 123 19.09 -9.08 -6.20
CA LEU A 123 19.09 -9.20 -4.74
C LEU A 123 17.68 -9.11 -4.15
N MET A 124 16.86 -8.21 -4.70
CA MET A 124 15.57 -7.86 -4.10
C MET A 124 14.38 -8.61 -4.70
N GLY A 125 14.46 -9.13 -5.93
CA GLY A 125 13.31 -9.71 -6.64
C GLY A 125 12.59 -10.81 -5.84
N THR A 126 13.31 -11.82 -5.36
CA THR A 126 12.71 -12.92 -4.57
C THR A 126 12.19 -12.49 -3.20
N VAL A 127 12.67 -11.36 -2.69
CA VAL A 127 12.30 -10.83 -1.37
C VAL A 127 11.03 -10.00 -1.49
N PHE A 128 10.95 -9.14 -2.50
CA PHE A 128 9.75 -8.36 -2.80
C PHE A 128 8.58 -9.27 -3.17
N ASP A 129 8.80 -10.30 -3.98
CA ASP A 129 7.73 -11.26 -4.31
C ASP A 129 7.14 -11.95 -3.07
N LYS A 130 7.96 -12.18 -2.03
CA LYS A 130 7.50 -12.73 -0.75
C LYS A 130 6.88 -11.67 0.14
N ALA A 131 7.39 -10.44 0.10
CA ALA A 131 6.85 -9.32 0.87
C ALA A 131 5.47 -8.93 0.38
N PHE A 132 5.26 -8.79 -0.93
CA PHE A 132 3.97 -8.43 -1.51
C PHE A 132 2.88 -9.47 -1.22
N ARG A 133 3.22 -10.77 -1.22
CA ARG A 133 2.27 -11.82 -0.77
C ARG A 133 1.86 -11.67 0.69
N LYS A 134 2.70 -11.07 1.53
CA LYS A 134 2.41 -10.80 2.94
C LYS A 134 1.73 -9.46 3.18
N PHE A 135 1.60 -8.61 2.16
CA PHE A 135 0.96 -7.30 2.34
C PHE A 135 -0.51 -7.50 2.68
N SER A 136 -1.26 -8.28 1.89
CA SER A 136 -2.68 -8.57 2.15
C SER A 136 -2.91 -9.03 3.60
N ASP A 137 -2.17 -10.06 4.05
CA ASP A 137 -2.25 -10.57 5.42
C ASP A 137 -1.91 -9.50 6.49
N ALA A 138 -0.94 -8.62 6.21
CA ALA A 138 -0.52 -7.59 7.15
C ALA A 138 -1.57 -6.48 7.28
N PHE A 139 -2.20 -6.09 6.16
CA PHE A 139 -3.28 -5.11 6.15
C PHE A 139 -4.54 -5.67 6.79
N GLU A 140 -4.92 -6.91 6.51
CA GLU A 140 -6.08 -7.55 7.14
C GLU A 140 -5.90 -7.67 8.66
N LYS A 141 -4.75 -8.18 9.14
CA LYS A 141 -4.45 -8.24 10.58
C LYS A 141 -4.45 -6.87 11.23
N ARG A 142 -4.01 -5.84 10.51
CA ARG A 142 -4.02 -4.47 11.02
C ARG A 142 -5.44 -3.90 11.06
N ALA A 143 -6.28 -4.21 10.07
CA ALA A 143 -7.70 -3.89 10.09
C ALA A 143 -8.40 -4.56 11.27
N ASP A 144 -8.17 -5.86 11.52
CA ASP A 144 -8.71 -6.57 12.68
C ASP A 144 -8.32 -5.88 14.00
N ALA A 145 -7.08 -5.42 14.12
CA ALA A 145 -6.60 -4.75 15.33
C ALA A 145 -7.20 -3.35 15.55
N ILE A 146 -7.59 -2.64 14.49
CA ILE A 146 -8.16 -1.28 14.56
C ILE A 146 -9.69 -1.31 14.63
N TYR A 147 -10.32 -2.16 13.80
CA TYR A 147 -11.76 -2.19 13.55
C TYR A 147 -12.46 -3.43 14.11
N GLY A 148 -11.74 -4.53 14.35
CA GLY A 148 -12.31 -5.80 14.83
C GLY A 148 -12.87 -5.78 16.26
N GLY A 149 -12.83 -4.63 16.93
CA GLY A 149 -13.40 -4.43 18.26
C GLY A 149 -14.65 -3.55 18.24
N ILE A 150 -15.81 -4.14 17.97
CA ILE A 150 -17.11 -3.96 18.66
C ILE A 150 -18.06 -5.02 18.06
N PRO A 151 -18.52 -6.03 18.82
CA PRO A 151 -19.72 -6.75 18.40
C PRO A 151 -20.87 -5.75 18.34
N GLN A 152 -21.42 -5.53 17.14
CA GLN A 152 -22.72 -4.88 16.98
C GLN A 152 -23.75 -5.77 17.69
N VAL A 153 -24.02 -5.49 18.96
CA VAL A 153 -25.13 -6.11 19.69
C VAL A 153 -26.40 -5.50 19.12
N SER A 154 -26.97 -6.19 18.13
CA SER A 154 -28.34 -5.95 17.68
C SER A 154 -29.27 -6.06 18.88
N THR A 155 -29.87 -4.93 19.28
CA THR A 155 -31.03 -4.89 20.18
C THR A 155 -32.29 -5.18 19.38
#